data_AF-A0A6P5RIE5-F1
#
_entry.id   AF-A0A6P5RIE5-F1
#
_cell.length_a   1.000
_cell.length_b   1.000
_cell.length_c   1.000
_cell.angle_alpha   90.00
_cell.angle_beta   90.00
_cell.angle_gamma   90.00
#
_symmetry.space_group_name_H-M   'P 1'
#
loop_
_entity.id
_entity.type
_entity.pdbx_description
1 polymer ?
#
loop_
_entity_poly.entity_id
_entity_poly.type
_entity_poly.pdbx_seq_one_letter_code
_entity_poly.pdbx_strand_id
1 'polypeptide(L)'
;MNEDNVEPTMLGSIASQYYFSYMTVSMFGSNLGSSDTSLEIVLHILSAASEYNVLPVRHNEWVDFKLNYLHASSANGHAGILLSYNSDFLVV
;
A
#
# COMPACT_ATOMS: atom_id res chain seq x y z
N MET A 1 22.48 9.26 28.19
CA MET A 1 22.11 8.36 27.09
C MET A 1 23.39 8.04 26.35
N ASN A 2 23.80 6.77 26.28
CA ASN A 2 24.98 6.39 25.48
C ASN A 2 24.58 6.49 24.00
N GLU A 3 25.30 7.29 23.21
CA GLU A 3 24.98 7.53 21.79
C GLU A 3 25.08 6.28 20.90
N ASP A 4 25.69 5.20 21.41
CA ASP A 4 25.85 3.92 20.69
C ASP A 4 24.80 2.85 21.05
N ASN A 5 23.81 3.17 21.89
CA ASN A 5 22.76 2.20 22.25
C ASN A 5 21.57 2.28 21.29
N VAL A 6 21.17 1.14 20.73
CA VAL A 6 20.00 1.03 19.83
C VAL A 6 18.99 0.09 20.45
N GLU A 7 17.76 0.56 20.60
CA GLU A 7 16.65 -0.23 21.13
C GLU A 7 15.61 -0.49 20.02
N PRO A 8 15.03 -1.70 19.96
CA PRO A 8 14.01 -2.01 18.96
C PRO A 8 12.72 -1.23 19.25
N THR A 9 12.11 -0.70 18.19
CA THR A 9 10.75 -0.16 18.30
C THR A 9 9.73 -1.29 18.36
N MET A 10 8.53 -1.01 18.87
CA MET A 10 7.43 -1.99 18.83
C MET A 10 7.12 -2.42 17.39
N LEU A 11 7.09 -1.45 16.46
CA LEU A 11 6.90 -1.72 15.04
C LEU A 11 8.03 -2.57 14.44
N GLY A 12 9.29 -2.28 14.80
CA GLY A 12 10.45 -3.07 14.36
C GLY A 12 10.39 -4.52 14.88
N SER A 13 9.94 -4.70 16.13
CA SER A 13 9.72 -6.03 16.71
C SER A 13 8.63 -6.81 15.95
N ILE A 14 7.50 -6.17 15.62
CA ILE A 14 6.43 -6.80 14.82
C ILE A 14 6.95 -7.16 13.42
N ALA A 15 7.66 -6.24 12.75
CA ALA A 15 8.21 -6.48 11.43
C ALA A 15 9.12 -7.72 11.42
N SER A 16 10.02 -7.83 12.39
CA SER A 16 10.94 -8.97 12.52
C SER A 16 10.24 -10.29 12.85
N GLN A 17 9.19 -10.27 13.68
CA GLN A 17 8.48 -11.49 14.08
C GLN A 17 7.65 -12.08 12.94
N TYR A 18 7.06 -11.23 12.11
CA TYR A 18 6.14 -11.64 11.03
C TYR A 18 6.76 -11.56 9.64
N TYR A 19 8.07 -11.29 9.54
CA TYR A 19 8.77 -11.11 8.27
C TYR A 19 8.13 -10.07 7.34
N PHE A 20 7.57 -9.01 7.93
CA PHE A 20 7.04 -7.89 7.15
C PHE A 20 8.16 -6.97 6.69
N SER A 21 7.96 -6.38 5.52
CA SER A 21 8.76 -5.26 5.06
C SER A 21 8.60 -4.06 6.01
N TYR A 22 9.70 -3.35 6.26
CA TYR A 22 9.65 -2.11 7.04
C TYR A 22 8.69 -1.08 6.42
N MET A 23 8.52 -1.11 5.09
CA MET A 23 7.62 -0.23 4.36
C MET A 23 6.16 -0.46 4.76
N THR A 24 5.76 -1.73 4.80
CA THR A 24 4.39 -2.13 5.19
C THR A 24 4.08 -1.72 6.62
N VAL A 25 4.98 -2.03 7.55
CA VAL A 25 4.75 -1.71 8.97
C VAL A 25 4.79 -0.21 9.23
N SER A 26 5.65 0.54 8.54
CA SER A 26 5.67 2.01 8.61
C SER A 26 4.37 2.62 8.10
N MET A 27 3.83 2.09 7.00
CA MET A 27 2.56 2.54 6.43
C MET A 27 1.39 2.20 7.36
N PHE A 28 1.35 1.00 7.94
CA PHE A 28 0.34 0.62 8.93
C PHE A 28 0.38 1.53 10.15
N GLY A 29 1.56 1.80 10.71
CA GLY A 29 1.70 2.68 11.88
C GLY A 29 1.27 4.14 11.63
N SER A 30 1.24 4.57 10.36
CA SER A 30 0.82 5.93 9.98
C SER A 30 -0.67 6.04 9.64
N ASN A 31 -1.30 4.94 9.21
CA ASN A 31 -2.67 4.95 8.69
C ASN A 31 -3.68 4.17 9.55
N LEU A 32 -3.22 3.27 10.42
CA LEU A 32 -4.05 2.56 11.40
C LEU A 32 -3.95 3.26 12.76
N GLY A 33 -5.09 3.49 13.42
CA GLY A 33 -5.12 4.02 14.79
C GLY A 33 -6.16 5.09 15.06
N SER A 34 -6.86 5.58 14.02
CA SER A 34 -8.00 6.46 14.20
C SER A 34 -9.20 5.68 14.76
N SER A 35 -9.91 6.24 15.73
CA SER A 35 -11.12 5.62 16.31
C SER A 35 -12.25 5.42 15.29
N ASP A 36 -12.18 6.13 14.16
CA ASP A 36 -13.20 6.13 13.10
C ASP A 36 -12.78 5.32 11.87
N THR A 37 -11.74 4.47 11.98
CA THR A 37 -11.32 3.64 10.84
C THR A 37 -12.38 2.58 10.54
N SER A 38 -13.16 2.80 9.47
CA SER A 38 -14.15 1.83 8.99
C SER A 38 -13.47 0.57 8.43
N LEU A 39 -14.22 -0.53 8.34
CA LEU A 39 -13.74 -1.78 7.74
C LEU A 39 -13.20 -1.57 6.31
N GLU A 40 -13.84 -0.70 5.52
CA GLU A 40 -13.41 -0.37 4.16
C GLU A 40 -12.03 0.29 4.16
N ILE A 41 -11.77 1.22 5.09
CA ILE A 41 -10.46 1.88 5.21
C ILE A 41 -9.40 0.87 5.67
N VAL A 42 -9.72 0.01 6.65
CA VAL A 42 -8.81 -1.07 7.06
C VAL A 42 -8.46 -1.97 5.88
N LEU A 43 -9.47 -2.38 5.09
CA LEU A 43 -9.26 -3.24 3.94
C LEU A 43 -8.34 -2.56 2.91
N HIS A 44 -8.58 -1.28 2.63
CA HIS A 44 -7.77 -0.48 1.71
C HIS A 44 -6.31 -0.35 2.17
N ILE A 45 -6.10 -0.12 3.46
CA ILE A 45 -4.75 -0.06 4.06
C ILE A 45 -4.08 -1.43 3.96
N LEU A 46 -4.76 -2.52 4.32
CA LEU A 46 -4.19 -3.87 4.25
C LEU A 46 -3.82 -4.27 2.83
N SER A 47 -4.65 -3.93 1.84
CA SER A 47 -4.33 -4.21 0.43
C SER A 47 -3.11 -3.44 -0.08
N ALA A 48 -2.71 -2.34 0.57
CA ALA A 48 -1.56 -1.51 0.18
C ALA A 48 -0.21 -2.01 0.73
N ALA A 49 -0.18 -3.22 1.30
CA ALA A 49 1.03 -3.83 1.78
C ALA A 49 2.05 -4.04 0.65
N SER A 50 3.33 -3.71 0.91
CA SER A 50 4.40 -3.78 -0.09
C SER A 50 4.68 -5.20 -0.60
N GLU A 51 4.29 -6.21 0.17
CA GLU A 51 4.37 -7.63 -0.17
C GLU A 51 3.53 -7.98 -1.41
N TYR A 52 2.49 -7.20 -1.71
CA TYR A 52 1.64 -7.45 -2.88
C TYR A 52 2.20 -6.87 -4.18
N ASN A 53 3.30 -6.10 -4.14
CA ASN A 53 3.92 -5.52 -5.33
C ASN A 53 4.40 -6.54 -6.37
N VAL A 54 4.59 -7.79 -5.94
CA VAL A 54 5.03 -8.88 -6.83
C VAL A 54 3.88 -9.59 -7.55
N LEU A 55 2.62 -9.27 -7.23
CA LEU A 55 1.46 -9.94 -7.81
C LEU A 55 1.03 -9.24 -9.10
N PRO A 56 1.17 -9.88 -10.27
CA PRO A 56 0.73 -9.28 -11.52
C PRO A 56 -0.80 -9.27 -11.62
N VAL A 57 -1.35 -8.19 -12.16
CA VAL A 57 -2.77 -8.12 -12.57
C VAL A 57 -3.01 -9.12 -13.70
N ARG A 58 -4.05 -9.95 -13.61
CA ARG A 58 -4.32 -10.96 -14.65
C ARG A 58 -4.76 -10.28 -15.95
N HIS A 59 -4.43 -10.90 -17.09
CA HIS A 59 -4.72 -10.39 -18.44
C HIS A 59 -6.17 -9.94 -18.67
N ASN A 60 -7.13 -10.59 -18.01
CA ASN A 60 -8.57 -10.30 -18.12
C ASN A 60 -9.03 -9.19 -17.17
N GLU A 61 -8.30 -8.90 -16.10
CA GLU A 61 -8.57 -7.81 -15.16
C GLU A 61 -8.05 -6.47 -15.71
N TRP A 62 -7.09 -6.51 -16.65
CA TRP A 62 -6.54 -5.33 -17.33
C TRP A 62 -7.56 -4.57 -18.18
N VAL A 63 -8.50 -5.27 -18.83
CA VAL A 63 -9.46 -4.64 -19.74
C VAL A 63 -10.48 -3.81 -18.95
N ASP A 64 -11.00 -4.37 -17.86
CA ASP A 64 -11.91 -3.68 -16.96
C ASP A 64 -11.24 -2.48 -16.29
N PHE A 65 -9.97 -2.62 -15.90
CA PHE A 65 -9.21 -1.52 -15.32
C PHE A 65 -9.05 -0.35 -16.31
N LYS A 66 -8.68 -0.63 -17.57
CA LYS A 66 -8.50 0.40 -18.60
C LYS A 66 -9.79 1.15 -18.95
N LEU A 67 -10.92 0.44 -18.97
CA LEU A 67 -12.24 1.05 -19.22
C LEU A 67 -12.65 2.00 -18.09
N ASN A 68 -12.50 1.59 -16.83
CA ASN A 68 -12.78 2.46 -15.69
C ASN A 68 -11.84 3.68 -15.64
N TYR A 69 -10.57 3.52 -16.00
CA TYR A 69 -9.60 4.61 -16.04
C TYR A 69 -9.94 5.68 -17.07
N LEU A 70 -10.36 5.25 -18.28
CA LEU A 70 -10.78 6.16 -19.36
C LEU A 70 -12.06 6.91 -18.99
N HIS A 71 -13.00 6.27 -18.29
CA HIS A 71 -14.24 6.91 -17.83
C HIS A 71 -14.00 7.91 -16.69
N ALA A 72 -13.11 7.59 -15.74
CA ALA A 72 -12.77 8.49 -14.63
C ALA A 72 -11.98 9.73 -15.07
N SER A 73 -11.05 9.58 -16.03
CA SER A 73 -10.24 10.68 -16.59
C SER A 73 -11.09 11.71 -17.35
N SER A 74 -12.20 11.28 -17.97
CA SER A 74 -13.16 12.16 -18.64
C SER A 74 -14.01 12.98 -17.66
N ALA A 75 -14.25 12.46 -16.45
CA ALA A 75 -15.16 13.05 -15.48
C ALA A 75 -14.51 14.08 -14.55
N ASN A 76 -13.24 13.91 -14.17
CA ASN A 76 -12.55 14.81 -13.26
C ASN A 76 -11.06 14.88 -13.64
N GLY A 77 -10.56 16.06 -14.01
CA GLY A 77 -9.18 16.31 -14.45
C GLY A 77 -8.09 16.11 -13.37
N HIS A 78 -8.25 15.15 -12.47
CA HIS A 78 -7.23 14.61 -11.58
C HIS A 78 -7.10 13.11 -11.88
N ALA A 79 -6.35 12.81 -12.94
CA ALA A 79 -6.00 11.44 -13.29
C ALA A 79 -5.01 10.89 -12.25
N GLY A 80 -5.55 10.07 -11.34
CA GLY A 80 -5.01 8.85 -10.74
C GLY A 80 -3.56 8.78 -10.22
N ILE A 81 -3.43 8.03 -9.13
CA ILE A 81 -2.14 7.51 -8.66
C ILE A 81 -1.63 6.52 -9.73
N LEU A 82 -0.88 7.04 -10.70
CA LEU A 82 0.06 6.28 -11.51
C LEU A 82 1.44 6.48 -10.85
N LEU A 83 1.80 5.60 -9.93
CA LEU A 83 3.23 5.41 -9.67
C LEU A 83 3.77 4.53 -10.79
N SER A 84 4.14 5.18 -11.90
CA SER A 84 5.00 4.57 -12.90
C SER A 84 6.34 4.28 -12.24
N TYR A 85 6.63 3.01 -12.00
CA TYR A 85 8.00 2.55 -11.79
C TYR A 85 8.22 1.30 -12.62
N ASN A 86 8.77 1.51 -13.83
CA ASN A 86 9.35 0.50 -14.71
C ASN A 86 8.46 -0.73 -15.01
N SER A 87 7.68 -0.63 -16.09
CA SER A 87 7.09 -1.75 -16.85
C SER A 87 6.07 -2.66 -16.15
N ASP A 88 5.99 -2.65 -14.81
CA ASP A 88 5.05 -3.45 -14.05
C ASP A 88 4.07 -2.51 -13.34
N PHE A 89 2.83 -2.51 -13.81
CA PHE A 89 1.76 -1.70 -13.25
C PHE A 89 1.19 -2.44 -12.04
N LEU A 90 1.59 -2.02 -10.83
CA LEU A 90 0.96 -2.51 -9.60
C LEU A 90 -0.28 -1.68 -9.28
N VAL A 91 -1.42 -2.35 -9.15
CA VAL A 91 -2.67 -1.77 -8.64
C VAL A 91 -2.85 -2.20 -7.19
N VAL A 92 -2.95 -1.21 -6.29
CA VAL A 92 -3.73 -1.30 -5.05
C VAL A 92 -4.67 -0.10 -5.03
#